data_AF-A0A2A2KP64-F1
#
_entry.id   AF-A0A2A2KP64-F1
#
_cell.length_a   1.000
_cell.length_b   1.000
_cell.length_c   1.000
_cell.angle_alpha   90.00
_cell.angle_beta   90.00
_cell.angle_gamma   90.00
#
_symmetry.space_group_name_H-M   'P 1'
#
loop_
_entity.id
_entity.type
_entity.pdbx_description
1 polymer ?
#
loop_
_entity_poly.entity_id
_entity_poly.type
_entity_poly.pdbx_seq_one_letter_code
_entity_poly.pdbx_strand_id
1 'polypeptide(L)'
;MYGFYKRPFPSPQFVCLQIFGIDWFRDNVQLLVLTAHMNTVELRLLLDKPEAIPPEPFAAFCSILEFCMQCVETADFVPDEPALQLAKNIGEAVNFVVEFWTDCAQHNINLSNEVNACIYRLTVCVVAVTGQNMIRPELFKKAAIMLVRECTRQLNSKQLQTSRHILTVLDEIADALRGNEDVKQELADLTNRLHI
;
A
#
# COMPACT_ATOMS: atom_id res chain seq x y z
N MET A 1 -12.14 19.10 -1.88
CA MET A 1 -12.66 19.00 -0.51
C MET A 1 -12.00 17.77 0.12
N TYR A 2 -10.86 17.96 0.79
CA TYR A 2 -10.00 16.86 1.26
C TYR A 2 -10.58 16.21 2.52
N GLY A 3 -11.15 15.02 2.38
CA GLY A 3 -11.69 14.23 3.49
C GLY A 3 -10.59 13.53 4.29
N PHE A 4 -9.94 14.26 5.19
CA PHE A 4 -9.07 13.65 6.21
C PHE A 4 -9.93 13.18 7.39
N TYR A 5 -10.33 11.91 7.40
CA TYR A 5 -11.07 11.31 8.52
C TYR A 5 -10.15 10.46 9.42
N LYS A 6 -10.46 10.52 10.73
CA LYS A 6 -9.67 10.10 11.90
C LYS A 6 -9.00 8.73 11.75
N ARG A 7 -7.67 8.72 11.85
CA ARG A 7 -6.76 7.56 11.84
C ARG A 7 -6.57 7.01 13.27
N PRO A 8 -6.35 5.70 13.48
CA PRO A 8 -5.67 5.22 14.67
C PRO A 8 -4.25 5.83 14.68
N PHE A 9 -3.76 6.24 15.85
CA PHE A 9 -2.58 7.09 16.04
C PHE A 9 -1.45 6.83 15.03
N PRO A 10 -1.06 7.82 14.23
CA PRO A 10 0.08 7.65 13.35
C PRO A 10 1.39 7.63 14.13
N SER A 11 2.38 6.90 13.62
CA SER A 11 3.74 6.96 14.14
C SER A 11 4.26 8.41 14.09
N PRO A 12 5.15 8.82 15.01
CA PRO A 12 5.65 10.21 15.08
C PRO A 12 6.23 10.72 13.75
N GLN A 13 6.86 9.84 12.97
CA GLN A 13 7.43 10.14 11.65
C GLN A 13 6.35 10.53 10.64
N PHE A 14 5.19 9.91 10.70
CA PHE A 14 4.05 10.28 9.86
C PHE A 14 3.40 11.59 10.29
N VAL A 15 3.30 11.82 11.60
CA VAL A 15 2.81 13.11 12.11
C VAL A 15 3.70 14.24 11.60
N CYS A 16 5.02 14.05 11.57
CA CYS A 16 5.94 15.02 10.96
C CYS A 16 5.65 15.26 9.47
N LEU A 17 5.54 14.22 8.64
CA LEU A 17 5.26 14.38 7.21
C LEU A 17 3.89 15.01 6.92
N GLN A 18 2.88 14.67 7.72
CA GLN A 18 1.57 15.31 7.64
C GLN A 18 1.58 16.79 8.06
N ILE A 19 2.42 17.15 9.03
CA ILE A 19 2.55 18.54 9.50
C ILE A 19 3.34 19.37 8.50
N PHE A 20 4.39 18.82 7.90
CA PHE A 20 5.21 19.51 6.90
C PHE A 20 4.45 19.69 5.57
N GLY A 21 3.59 18.73 5.22
CA GLY A 21 2.81 18.78 3.98
C GLY A 21 3.68 18.55 2.74
N ILE A 22 3.01 18.42 1.59
CA ILE A 22 3.66 18.16 0.29
C ILE A 22 4.62 19.32 -0.07
N ASP A 23 4.26 20.56 0.24
CA ASP A 23 5.03 21.76 -0.11
C ASP A 23 6.42 21.85 0.54
N TRP A 24 6.70 21.07 1.59
CA TRP A 24 8.02 21.07 2.23
C TRP A 24 9.15 20.71 1.26
N PHE A 25 8.86 19.86 0.26
CA PHE A 25 9.83 19.45 -0.75
C PHE A 25 9.88 20.37 -1.97
N ARG A 26 9.07 21.44 -2.01
CA ARG A 26 8.98 22.35 -3.17
C ARG A 26 10.34 22.97 -3.52
N ASP A 27 11.09 23.38 -2.51
CA ASP A 27 12.41 23.98 -2.70
C ASP A 27 13.52 22.95 -2.95
N ASN A 28 13.25 21.65 -2.70
CA ASN A 28 14.23 20.58 -2.89
C ASN A 28 13.56 19.22 -3.18
N VAL A 29 13.13 19.03 -4.43
CA VAL A 29 12.53 17.78 -4.90
C VAL A 29 13.50 16.59 -4.84
N GLN A 30 14.81 16.83 -4.94
CA GLN A 30 15.81 15.77 -4.84
C GLN A 30 15.85 15.12 -3.45
N LEU A 31 15.51 15.87 -2.41
CA LEU A 31 15.37 15.32 -1.07
C LEU A 31 14.16 14.38 -0.95
N LEU A 32 13.08 14.63 -1.71
CA LEU A 32 11.94 13.71 -1.81
C LEU A 32 12.37 12.40 -2.49
N VAL A 33 13.10 12.50 -3.61
CA VAL A 33 13.64 11.33 -4.32
C VAL A 33 14.56 10.52 -3.41
N LEU A 34 15.48 11.18 -2.70
CA LEU A 34 16.39 10.54 -1.76
C LEU A 34 15.63 9.87 -0.61
N THR A 35 14.60 10.51 -0.08
CA THR A 35 13.74 9.95 0.97
C THR A 35 13.07 8.67 0.49
N ALA A 36 12.49 8.66 -0.71
CA ALA A 36 11.89 7.47 -1.30
C ALA A 36 12.94 6.36 -1.48
N HIS A 37 14.14 6.69 -1.98
CA HIS A 37 15.21 5.72 -2.20
C HIS A 37 15.69 5.08 -0.89
N MET A 38 16.00 5.88 0.14
CA MET A 38 16.42 5.36 1.44
C MET A 38 15.33 4.50 2.07
N ASN A 39 14.07 4.93 1.98
CA ASN A 39 12.93 4.17 2.47
C ASN A 39 12.79 2.80 1.79
N THR A 40 13.04 2.72 0.49
CA THR A 40 13.07 1.44 -0.26
C THR A 40 14.16 0.51 0.27
N VAL A 41 15.36 1.03 0.57
CA VAL A 41 16.46 0.24 1.11
C VAL A 41 16.14 -0.25 2.53
N GLU A 42 15.66 0.63 3.39
CA GLU A 42 15.31 0.29 4.78
C GLU A 42 14.16 -0.73 4.87
N LEU A 43 13.15 -0.62 3.99
CA LEU A 43 12.09 -1.63 3.89
C LEU A 43 12.64 -3.01 3.54
N ARG A 44 13.63 -3.09 2.64
CA ARG A 44 14.25 -4.37 2.29
C ARG A 44 14.94 -5.01 3.50
N LEU A 45 15.66 -4.22 4.28
CA LEU A 45 16.34 -4.69 5.48
C LEU A 45 15.34 -5.13 6.56
N LEU A 46 14.25 -4.38 6.72
CA LEU A 46 13.24 -4.67 7.75
C LEU A 46 12.51 -6.00 7.51
N LEU A 47 12.26 -6.33 6.25
CA LEU A 47 11.48 -7.51 5.85
C LEU A 47 12.32 -8.79 5.73
N ASP A 48 13.65 -8.73 5.96
CA ASP A 48 14.54 -9.91 5.97
C ASP A 48 14.10 -10.97 7.00
N LYS A 49 13.44 -10.53 8.09
CA LYS A 49 12.96 -11.41 9.17
C LYS A 49 11.46 -11.22 9.42
N PRO A 50 10.59 -11.98 8.72
CA PRO A 50 9.13 -11.82 8.81
C PRO A 50 8.57 -11.84 10.23
N GLU A 51 9.10 -12.71 11.09
CA GLU A 51 8.59 -12.95 12.46
C GLU A 51 8.93 -11.82 13.44
N ALA A 52 9.86 -10.94 13.08
CA ALA A 52 10.39 -9.90 13.95
C ALA A 52 10.09 -8.48 13.45
N ILE A 53 9.18 -8.32 12.49
CA ILE A 53 8.86 -7.00 11.92
C ILE A 53 8.23 -6.13 13.01
N PRO A 54 8.87 -5.02 13.41
CA PRO A 54 8.29 -4.07 14.33
C PRO A 54 7.18 -3.29 13.61
N PRO A 55 5.92 -3.32 14.08
CA PRO A 55 4.80 -2.70 13.35
C PRO A 55 4.93 -1.19 13.17
N GLU A 56 5.46 -0.48 14.17
CA GLU A 56 5.57 0.99 14.14
C GLU A 56 6.54 1.51 13.07
N PRO A 57 7.80 1.03 12.99
CA PRO A 57 8.71 1.36 11.89
C PRO A 57 8.15 0.96 10.52
N PHE A 58 7.56 -0.23 10.41
CA PHE A 58 6.99 -0.71 9.16
C PHE A 58 5.87 0.21 8.67
N ALA A 59 4.94 0.58 9.56
CA ALA A 59 3.86 1.50 9.25
C ALA A 59 4.38 2.87 8.79
N ALA A 60 5.44 3.38 9.44
CA ALA A 60 6.06 4.64 9.05
C ALA A 60 6.63 4.58 7.62
N PHE A 61 7.35 3.51 7.28
CA PHE A 61 7.91 3.33 5.96
C PHE A 61 6.85 3.14 4.87
N CYS A 62 5.78 2.38 5.13
CA CYS A 62 4.65 2.29 4.20
C CYS A 62 4.04 3.67 3.95
N SER A 63 3.88 4.46 5.01
CA SER A 63 3.30 5.78 4.89
C SER A 63 4.18 6.82 4.21
N ILE A 64 5.51 6.70 4.30
CA ILE A 64 6.44 7.49 3.49
C ILE A 64 6.22 7.21 2.00
N LEU A 65 6.02 5.94 1.61
CA LEU A 65 5.74 5.58 0.22
C LEU A 65 4.39 6.13 -0.26
N GLU A 66 3.35 6.02 0.56
CA GLU A 66 2.04 6.61 0.25
C GLU A 66 2.14 8.12 0.02
N PHE A 67 2.91 8.81 0.87
CA PHE A 67 3.17 10.23 0.73
C PHE A 67 3.95 10.55 -0.56
N CYS A 68 4.99 9.78 -0.89
CA CYS A 68 5.74 9.95 -2.13
C CYS A 68 4.85 9.72 -3.36
N MET A 69 3.95 8.73 -3.30
CA MET A 69 2.97 8.48 -4.36
C MET A 69 2.02 9.67 -4.54
N GLN A 70 1.51 10.21 -3.44
CA GLN A 70 0.66 11.40 -3.46
C GLN A 70 1.38 12.62 -4.05
N CYS A 71 2.68 12.77 -3.79
CA CYS A 71 3.48 13.82 -4.40
C CYS A 71 3.55 13.63 -5.93
N VAL A 72 3.80 12.42 -6.42
CA VAL A 72 3.82 12.11 -7.86
C VAL A 72 2.45 12.39 -8.51
N GLU A 73 1.35 12.08 -7.82
CA GLU A 73 0.00 12.25 -8.35
C GLU A 73 -0.47 13.71 -8.36
N THR A 74 -0.17 14.48 -7.30
CA THR A 74 -0.86 15.76 -7.04
C THR A 74 0.05 16.99 -7.00
N ALA A 75 1.36 16.83 -6.88
CA ALA A 75 2.26 17.97 -6.70
C ALA A 75 2.66 18.59 -8.05
N ASP A 76 2.27 19.84 -8.25
CA ASP A 76 2.56 20.61 -9.45
C ASP A 76 4.05 20.96 -9.63
N PHE A 77 4.82 20.91 -8.54
CA PHE A 77 6.23 21.29 -8.52
C PHE A 77 7.19 20.13 -8.79
N VAL A 78 6.71 18.89 -8.90
CA VAL A 78 7.57 17.72 -9.15
C VAL A 78 7.76 17.58 -10.68
N PRO A 79 8.97 17.83 -11.22
CA PRO A 79 9.21 17.69 -12.65
C PRO A 79 9.25 16.21 -13.07
N ASP A 80 9.13 15.96 -14.37
CA ASP A 80 9.04 14.61 -14.94
C ASP A 80 10.20 13.68 -14.54
N GLU A 81 11.44 14.16 -14.58
CA GLU A 81 12.61 13.35 -14.27
C GLU A 81 12.62 12.87 -12.79
N PRO A 82 12.47 13.76 -11.78
CA PRO A 82 12.24 13.33 -10.40
C PRO A 82 10.98 12.47 -10.20
N ALA A 83 9.88 12.75 -10.90
CA ALA A 83 8.66 11.95 -10.82
C ALA A 83 8.91 10.50 -11.29
N LEU A 84 9.67 10.32 -12.37
CA LEU A 84 10.05 9.01 -12.88
C LEU A 84 10.95 8.26 -11.89
N GLN A 85 11.90 8.95 -11.25
CA GLN A 85 12.77 8.35 -10.23
C GLN A 85 11.97 7.95 -8.98
N LEU A 86 11.00 8.77 -8.56
CA LEU A 86 10.06 8.43 -7.48
C LEU A 86 9.24 7.20 -7.84
N ALA A 87 8.61 7.20 -9.03
CA ALA A 87 7.83 6.08 -9.53
C ALA A 87 8.63 4.78 -9.53
N LYS A 88 9.90 4.82 -9.96
CA LYS A 88 10.81 3.68 -9.92
C LYS A 88 11.06 3.20 -8.49
N ASN A 89 11.43 4.10 -7.57
CA ASN A 89 11.73 3.74 -6.19
C ASN A 89 10.50 3.17 -5.46
N ILE A 90 9.31 3.76 -5.68
CA ILE A 90 8.04 3.29 -5.14
C ILE A 90 7.68 1.92 -5.71
N GLY A 91 7.76 1.76 -7.04
CA GLY A 91 7.52 0.48 -7.69
C GLY A 91 8.43 -0.62 -7.18
N GLU A 92 9.72 -0.35 -7.01
CA GLU A 92 10.67 -1.29 -6.41
C GLU A 92 10.29 -1.70 -4.99
N ALA A 93 9.92 -0.73 -4.13
CA ALA A 93 9.54 -1.01 -2.75
C ALA A 93 8.24 -1.82 -2.67
N VAL A 94 7.22 -1.44 -3.44
CA VAL A 94 5.91 -2.08 -3.43
C VAL A 94 6.00 -3.51 -3.95
N ASN A 95 6.75 -3.75 -5.03
CA ASN A 95 6.97 -5.11 -5.51
C ASN A 95 7.62 -5.99 -4.45
N PHE A 96 8.61 -5.45 -3.72
CA PHE A 96 9.28 -6.19 -2.67
C PHE A 96 8.36 -6.49 -1.48
N VAL A 97 7.58 -5.50 -1.04
CA VAL A 97 6.58 -5.67 0.03
C VAL A 97 5.50 -6.68 -0.36
N VAL A 98 5.00 -6.62 -1.60
CA VAL A 98 3.98 -7.55 -2.10
C VAL A 98 4.54 -8.96 -2.26
N GLU A 99 5.74 -9.10 -2.81
CA GLU A 99 6.44 -10.40 -2.92
C GLU A 99 6.59 -11.04 -1.54
N PHE A 100 7.15 -10.29 -0.58
CA PHE A 100 7.25 -10.70 0.82
C PHE A 100 5.91 -11.17 1.40
N TRP A 101 4.83 -10.40 1.16
CA TRP A 101 3.51 -10.73 1.68
C TRP A 101 2.99 -12.05 1.11
N THR A 102 3.12 -12.22 -0.21
CA THR A 102 2.69 -13.44 -0.91
C THR A 102 3.51 -14.66 -0.51
N ASP A 103 4.82 -14.49 -0.27
CA ASP A 103 5.71 -15.55 0.18
C ASP A 103 5.38 -15.98 1.60
N CYS A 104 5.13 -15.04 2.52
CA CYS A 104 4.68 -15.35 3.87
C CYS A 104 3.41 -16.21 3.86
N ALA A 105 2.42 -15.85 3.03
CA ALA A 105 1.20 -16.62 2.89
C ALA A 105 1.45 -18.01 2.28
N GLN A 106 2.31 -18.12 1.28
CA GLN A 106 2.68 -19.40 0.66
C GLN A 106 3.39 -20.33 1.65
N HIS A 107 4.17 -19.78 2.57
CA HIS A 107 4.92 -20.53 3.58
C HIS A 107 4.20 -20.64 4.94
N ASN A 108 2.92 -20.22 5.04
CA ASN A 108 2.13 -20.21 6.27
C ASN A 108 2.77 -19.43 7.44
N ILE A 109 3.52 -18.37 7.12
CA ILE A 109 4.09 -17.44 8.10
C ILE A 109 3.01 -16.41 8.45
N ASN A 110 2.59 -16.41 9.72
CA ASN A 110 1.57 -15.50 10.21
C ASN A 110 2.18 -14.14 10.55
N LEU A 111 1.89 -13.13 9.73
CA LEU A 111 2.21 -11.74 10.04
C LEU A 111 1.22 -11.17 11.06
N SER A 112 1.67 -10.16 11.81
CA SER A 112 0.77 -9.43 12.73
C SER A 112 -0.38 -8.74 11.97
N ASN A 113 -1.48 -8.45 12.65
CA ASN A 113 -2.62 -7.77 12.05
C ASN A 113 -2.25 -6.37 11.54
N GLU A 114 -1.39 -5.67 12.27
CA GLU A 114 -0.92 -4.33 11.97
C GLU A 114 -0.04 -4.32 10.72
N VAL A 115 0.87 -5.30 10.59
CA VAL A 115 1.71 -5.46 9.40
C VAL A 115 0.84 -5.78 8.17
N ASN A 116 -0.09 -6.73 8.29
CA ASN A 116 -1.04 -7.04 7.21
C ASN A 116 -1.85 -5.82 6.77
N ALA A 117 -2.37 -5.04 7.73
CA ALA A 117 -3.13 -3.83 7.44
C ALA A 117 -2.29 -2.76 6.72
N CYS A 118 -1.00 -2.63 7.06
CA CYS A 118 -0.09 -1.71 6.40
C CYS A 118 0.20 -2.13 4.95
N ILE A 119 0.48 -3.41 4.71
CA ILE A 119 0.71 -3.95 3.36
C ILE A 119 -0.53 -3.79 2.49
N TYR A 120 -1.70 -4.16 3.03
CA TYR A 120 -2.99 -4.00 2.39
C TYR A 120 -3.21 -2.55 1.95
N ARG A 121 -3.03 -1.60 2.87
CA ARG A 121 -3.27 -0.18 2.60
C ARG A 121 -2.30 0.39 1.57
N LEU A 122 -1.00 0.07 1.68
CA LEU A 122 0.00 0.49 0.72
C LEU A 122 -0.33 -0.04 -0.68
N THR A 123 -0.66 -1.33 -0.79
CA THR A 123 -0.97 -1.98 -2.07
C THR A 123 -2.20 -1.34 -2.70
N VAL A 124 -3.28 -1.15 -1.93
CA VAL A 124 -4.49 -0.47 -2.42
C VAL A 124 -4.19 0.97 -2.85
N CYS A 125 -3.40 1.72 -2.07
CA CYS A 125 -3.04 3.09 -2.41
C CYS A 125 -2.28 3.17 -3.75
N VAL A 126 -1.32 2.29 -3.97
CA VAL A 126 -0.55 2.27 -5.23
C VAL A 126 -1.40 1.88 -6.42
N VAL A 127 -2.29 0.89 -6.23
CA VAL A 127 -3.17 0.43 -7.30
C VAL A 127 -4.21 1.48 -7.65
N ALA A 128 -4.73 2.22 -6.68
CA ALA A 128 -5.70 3.29 -6.92
C ALA A 128 -5.12 4.42 -7.79
N VAL A 129 -3.81 4.71 -7.64
CA VAL A 129 -3.14 5.78 -8.39
C VAL A 129 -2.64 5.30 -9.76
N THR A 130 -2.14 4.07 -9.83
CA THR A 130 -1.37 3.60 -11.01
C THR A 130 -2.03 2.45 -11.76
N GLY A 131 -3.19 1.99 -11.32
CA GLY A 131 -3.71 0.67 -11.64
C GLY A 131 -2.72 -0.41 -11.19
N GLN A 132 -2.67 -1.53 -11.91
CA GLN A 132 -1.70 -2.60 -11.60
C GLN A 132 -0.27 -2.34 -12.12
N ASN A 133 0.00 -1.20 -12.78
CA ASN A 133 1.22 -1.02 -13.60
C ASN A 133 2.52 -0.98 -12.80
N MET A 134 2.49 -0.60 -11.53
CA MET A 134 3.67 -0.61 -10.67
C MET A 134 3.95 -1.95 -10.01
N ILE A 135 3.04 -2.93 -10.11
CA ILE A 135 3.20 -4.26 -9.51
C ILE A 135 3.35 -5.28 -10.64
N ARG A 136 4.33 -6.18 -10.51
CA ARG A 136 4.52 -7.27 -11.46
C ARG A 136 3.20 -8.07 -11.62
N PRO A 137 2.70 -8.32 -12.84
CA PRO A 137 1.38 -8.93 -13.05
C PRO A 137 1.16 -10.26 -12.32
N GLU A 138 2.18 -11.11 -12.32
CA GLU A 138 2.17 -12.40 -11.63
C GLU A 138 2.09 -12.27 -10.11
N LEU A 139 2.71 -11.23 -9.55
CA LEU A 139 2.59 -10.90 -8.13
C LEU A 139 1.24 -10.27 -7.82
N PHE A 140 0.75 -9.38 -8.67
CA PHE A 140 -0.54 -8.72 -8.46
C PHE A 140 -1.67 -9.74 -8.40
N LYS A 141 -1.67 -10.78 -9.23
CA LYS A 141 -2.65 -11.86 -9.16
C LYS A 141 -2.67 -12.56 -7.79
N LYS A 142 -1.49 -12.85 -7.21
CA LYS A 142 -1.38 -13.43 -5.86
C LYS A 142 -1.84 -12.43 -4.80
N ALA A 143 -1.39 -11.18 -4.92
CA ALA A 143 -1.74 -10.09 -4.00
C ALA A 143 -3.24 -9.80 -4.00
N ALA A 144 -3.91 -9.86 -5.16
CA ALA A 144 -5.35 -9.64 -5.29
C ALA A 144 -6.17 -10.62 -4.44
N ILE A 145 -5.77 -11.90 -4.40
CA ILE A 145 -6.36 -12.90 -3.50
C ILE A 145 -6.19 -12.46 -2.03
N MET A 146 -4.99 -12.02 -1.67
CA MET A 146 -4.69 -11.57 -0.31
C MET A 146 -5.45 -10.31 0.08
N LEU A 147 -5.63 -9.37 -0.85
CA LEU A 147 -6.41 -8.15 -0.65
C LEU A 147 -7.89 -8.47 -0.35
N VAL A 148 -8.50 -9.39 -1.10
CA VAL A 148 -9.89 -9.83 -0.86
C VAL A 148 -10.02 -10.47 0.52
N ARG A 149 -9.11 -11.39 0.87
CA ARG A 149 -9.11 -12.09 2.16
C ARG A 149 -8.91 -11.13 3.33
N GLU A 150 -7.94 -10.24 3.22
CA GLU A 150 -7.63 -9.25 4.26
C GLU A 150 -8.78 -8.25 4.42
N CYS A 151 -9.39 -7.79 3.34
CA CYS A 151 -10.59 -6.96 3.40
C CYS A 151 -11.75 -7.68 4.09
N THR A 152 -11.99 -8.95 3.74
CA THR A 152 -13.03 -9.78 4.37
C THR A 152 -12.80 -9.94 5.87
N ARG A 153 -11.55 -10.19 6.28
CA ARG A 153 -11.13 -10.29 7.68
C ARG A 153 -11.39 -8.97 8.43
N GLN A 154 -11.02 -7.83 7.83
CA GLN A 154 -11.25 -6.50 8.42
C GLN A 154 -12.74 -6.17 8.57
N LEU A 155 -13.57 -6.50 7.56
CA LEU A 155 -15.03 -6.35 7.63
C LEU A 155 -15.63 -7.18 8.76
N ASN A 156 -15.20 -8.44 8.90
CA ASN A 156 -15.65 -9.32 9.99
C ASN A 156 -15.24 -8.80 11.37
N SER A 157 -14.08 -8.15 11.44
CA SER A 157 -13.53 -7.55 12.67
C SER A 157 -14.08 -6.14 12.96
N LYS A 158 -15.07 -5.67 12.19
CA LYS A 158 -15.67 -4.30 12.28
C LYS A 158 -14.65 -3.16 12.09
N GLN A 159 -13.51 -3.41 11.46
CA GLN A 159 -12.52 -2.38 11.09
C GLN A 159 -12.89 -1.72 9.75
N LEU A 160 -14.09 -1.11 9.71
CA LEU A 160 -14.77 -0.67 8.48
C LEU A 160 -14.07 0.49 7.73
N GLN A 161 -13.21 1.24 8.42
CA GLN A 161 -12.53 2.40 7.82
C GLN A 161 -11.46 1.99 6.82
N THR A 162 -10.75 0.89 7.08
CA THR A 162 -9.66 0.41 6.23
C THR A 162 -10.21 -0.37 5.02
N SER A 163 -11.25 -1.19 5.23
CA SER A 163 -11.86 -2.05 4.21
C SER A 163 -12.50 -1.30 3.04
N ARG A 164 -12.94 -0.05 3.22
CA ARG A 164 -13.58 0.71 2.13
C ARG A 164 -12.62 1.14 1.03
N HIS A 165 -11.31 1.19 1.30
CA HIS A 165 -10.33 1.59 0.30
C HIS A 165 -10.26 0.59 -0.86
N ILE A 166 -10.59 -0.69 -0.64
CA ILE A 166 -10.59 -1.70 -1.71
C ILE A 166 -11.56 -1.35 -2.84
N LEU A 167 -12.61 -0.57 -2.57
CA LEU A 167 -13.58 -0.14 -3.59
C LEU A 167 -12.92 0.67 -4.70
N THR A 168 -11.84 1.39 -4.39
CA THR A 168 -11.10 2.19 -5.37
C THR A 168 -10.28 1.35 -6.35
N VAL A 169 -10.13 0.05 -6.06
CA VAL A 169 -9.28 -0.88 -6.84
C VAL A 169 -10.00 -2.19 -7.16
N LEU A 170 -11.33 -2.22 -6.99
CA LEU A 170 -12.11 -3.45 -7.07
C LEU A 170 -12.16 -3.98 -8.51
N ASP A 171 -12.19 -3.09 -9.50
CA ASP A 171 -12.19 -3.44 -10.91
C ASP A 171 -10.86 -4.10 -11.32
N GLU A 172 -9.73 -3.54 -10.88
CA GLU A 172 -8.40 -4.11 -11.09
C GLU A 172 -8.27 -5.49 -10.44
N ILE A 173 -8.80 -5.65 -9.22
CA ILE A 173 -8.84 -6.94 -8.51
C ILE A 173 -9.72 -7.93 -9.28
N ALA A 174 -10.92 -7.52 -9.71
CA ALA A 174 -11.84 -8.38 -10.44
C ALA A 174 -11.25 -8.84 -11.78
N ASP A 175 -10.55 -7.96 -12.48
CA ASP A 175 -9.86 -8.27 -13.72
C ASP A 175 -8.68 -9.23 -13.51
N ALA A 176 -7.86 -9.00 -12.49
CA ALA A 176 -6.75 -9.90 -12.15
C ALA A 176 -7.21 -11.30 -11.71
N LEU A 177 -8.38 -11.39 -11.08
CA LEU A 177 -8.97 -12.63 -10.58
C LEU A 177 -9.95 -13.28 -11.56
N ARG A 178 -10.11 -12.73 -12.76
CA ARG A 178 -11.04 -13.27 -13.77
C ARG A 178 -10.71 -14.74 -14.07
N GLY A 179 -11.69 -15.62 -13.86
CA GLY A 179 -11.54 -17.07 -14.05
C GLY A 179 -10.89 -17.83 -12.89
N ASN A 180 -10.63 -17.18 -11.75
CA ASN A 180 -10.19 -17.84 -10.53
C ASN A 180 -11.41 -18.27 -9.69
N GLU A 181 -11.77 -19.54 -9.76
CA GLU A 181 -12.96 -20.08 -9.07
C GLU A 181 -12.78 -20.12 -7.54
N ASP A 182 -11.55 -20.22 -7.03
CA ASP A 182 -11.25 -20.36 -5.59
C ASP A 182 -11.68 -19.13 -4.76
N VAL A 183 -11.69 -17.95 -5.39
CA VAL A 183 -12.01 -16.67 -4.75
C VAL A 183 -13.25 -16.00 -5.31
N LYS A 184 -13.93 -16.66 -6.25
CA LYS A 184 -15.11 -16.11 -6.94
C LYS A 184 -16.25 -15.82 -5.97
N GLN A 185 -16.52 -16.76 -5.05
CA GLN A 185 -17.54 -16.58 -4.02
C GLN A 185 -17.13 -15.49 -3.02
N GLU A 186 -15.87 -15.48 -2.56
CA GLU A 186 -15.36 -14.46 -1.64
C GLU A 186 -15.45 -13.06 -2.26
N LEU A 187 -15.10 -12.90 -3.53
CA LEU A 187 -15.20 -11.64 -4.26
C LEU A 187 -16.66 -11.20 -4.44
N ALA A 188 -17.55 -12.12 -4.78
CA ALA A 188 -18.99 -11.80 -4.89
C ALA A 188 -19.59 -11.38 -3.55
N ASP A 189 -19.25 -12.09 -2.47
CA ASP A 189 -19.67 -11.75 -1.10
C ASP A 189 -19.10 -10.40 -0.67
N LEU A 190 -17.84 -10.12 -1.01
CA LEU A 190 -17.20 -8.83 -0.74
C LEU A 190 -17.94 -7.69 -1.44
N THR A 191 -18.21 -7.81 -2.74
CA THR A 191 -18.94 -6.80 -3.53
C THR A 191 -20.33 -6.54 -2.95
N ASN A 192 -21.05 -7.61 -2.57
CA ASN A 192 -22.37 -7.49 -1.95
C ASN A 192 -22.32 -6.78 -0.58
N ARG A 193 -21.29 -7.04 0.21
CA ARG A 193 -21.12 -6.45 1.56
C ARG A 193 -20.61 -5.01 1.52
N LEU A 194 -19.93 -4.62 0.44
CA LEU A 194 -19.41 -3.27 0.24
C LEU A 194 -20.41 -2.34 -0.45
N HIS A 195 -21.47 -2.86 -1.08
CA HIS A 195 -22.63 -2.07 -1.47
C HIS A 195 -23.37 -1.54 -0.24
N ILE A 196 -23.37 -0.21 -0.10
CA ILE A 196 -24.30 0.61 0.70
C ILE A 196 -25.31 1.20 -0.27
#